data_AF-A0A6P0HMY4-F1
#
_entry.id   AF-A0A6P0HMY4-F1
#
_cell.length_a   1.000
_cell.length_b   1.000
_cell.length_c   1.000
_cell.angle_alpha   90.00
_cell.angle_beta   90.00
_cell.angle_gamma   90.00
#
_symmetry.space_group_name_H-M   'P 1'
#
loop_
_entity.id
_entity.type
_entity.pdbx_description
1 polymer ?
#
loop_
_entity_poly.entity_id
_entity_poly.type
_entity_poly.pdbx_seq_one_letter_code
_entity_poly.pdbx_strand_id
1 'polypeptide(L)'
;MAIAKRSIPELAARAERVLAARAREGVEPMTYGELAAAISDDERTYPATGMGAVLKHMGERGQYSWSRSLLAWAVNETGKPSEAYVGSPAGADDPEAERELWHPRIARHFALDEE
;
A
#
# COMPACT_ATOMS: atom_id res chain seq x y z
N MET A 1 -20.87 -4.75 -0.44
CA MET A 1 -20.59 -4.66 1.02
C MET A 1 -19.59 -3.53 1.25
N ALA A 2 -19.63 -2.83 2.38
CA ALA A 2 -18.67 -1.76 2.69
C ALA A 2 -17.83 -2.15 3.92
N ILE A 3 -16.58 -1.68 3.97
CA ILE A 3 -15.69 -1.93 5.12
C ILE A 3 -16.18 -1.10 6.31
N ALA A 4 -16.35 -1.75 7.45
CA ALA A 4 -16.75 -1.06 8.67
C ALA A 4 -15.64 -0.10 9.13
N LYS A 5 -15.99 1.17 9.41
CA LYS A 5 -15.03 2.22 9.81
C LYS A 5 -14.09 1.81 10.94
N ARG A 6 -14.61 1.06 11.93
CA ARG A 6 -13.84 0.55 13.07
C ARG A 6 -12.70 -0.40 12.70
N SER A 7 -12.80 -1.07 11.55
CA SER A 7 -11.81 -2.03 11.08
C SER A 7 -10.75 -1.39 10.19
N ILE A 8 -10.96 -0.14 9.73
CA ILE A 8 -10.03 0.56 8.84
C ILE A 8 -8.60 0.66 9.42
N PRO A 9 -8.39 1.00 10.70
CA PRO A 9 -7.04 1.09 11.25
C PRO A 9 -6.28 -0.24 11.23
N GLU A 10 -6.94 -1.34 11.57
CA GLU A 10 -6.36 -2.67 11.55
C GLU A 10 -6.03 -3.10 10.11
N LEU A 11 -6.97 -2.87 9.19
CA LEU A 11 -6.79 -3.19 7.78
C LEU A 11 -5.68 -2.36 7.13
N ALA A 12 -5.50 -1.10 7.55
CA ALA A 12 -4.40 -0.27 7.07
C ALA A 12 -3.04 -0.84 7.50
N ALA A 13 -2.91 -1.31 8.74
CA ALA A 13 -1.69 -1.98 9.20
C ALA A 13 -1.43 -3.31 8.48
N ARG A 14 -2.49 -4.07 8.13
CA ARG A 14 -2.36 -5.27 7.29
C ARG A 14 -1.93 -4.92 5.87
N ALA A 15 -2.57 -3.93 5.26
CA ALA A 15 -2.26 -3.46 3.91
C ALA A 15 -0.82 -2.94 3.81
N GLU A 16 -0.34 -2.21 4.81
CA GLU A 16 1.03 -1.73 4.87
C GLU A 16 2.04 -2.88 4.80
N ARG A 17 1.83 -3.96 5.55
CA ARG A 17 2.70 -5.15 5.50
C ARG A 17 2.67 -5.86 4.15
N VAL A 18 1.49 -6.00 3.55
CA VAL A 18 1.35 -6.60 2.21
C VAL A 18 2.06 -5.77 1.16
N LEU A 19 1.87 -4.44 1.18
CA LEU A 19 2.51 -3.55 0.22
C LEU A 19 4.02 -3.43 0.43
N ALA A 20 4.50 -3.51 1.68
CA ALA A 20 5.92 -3.57 1.98
C ALA A 20 6.57 -4.86 1.43
N ALA A 21 5.91 -6.01 1.60
CA ALA A 21 6.36 -7.27 1.02
C ALA A 21 6.39 -7.21 -0.51
N ARG A 22 5.31 -6.71 -1.12
CA ARG A 22 5.22 -6.52 -2.58
C ARG A 22 6.33 -5.60 -3.09
N ALA A 23 6.57 -4.49 -2.39
CA ALA A 23 7.64 -3.57 -2.72
C ALA A 23 9.00 -4.27 -2.60
N ARG A 24 9.28 -5.04 -1.53
CA ARG A 24 10.54 -5.80 -1.37
C ARG A 24 10.81 -6.73 -2.56
N GLU A 25 9.79 -7.43 -3.04
CA GLU A 25 9.91 -8.36 -4.18
C GLU A 25 10.23 -7.66 -5.51
N GLY A 26 10.03 -6.33 -5.61
CA GLY A 26 10.29 -5.57 -6.84
C GLY A 26 9.31 -5.87 -7.97
N VAL A 27 8.09 -6.27 -7.62
CA VAL A 27 7.04 -6.69 -8.56
C VAL A 27 6.15 -5.51 -8.94
N GLU A 28 5.43 -5.66 -10.05
CA GLU A 28 4.32 -4.80 -10.46
C GLU A 28 3.36 -4.44 -9.30
N PRO A 29 2.79 -3.22 -9.32
CA PRO A 29 1.86 -2.78 -8.29
C PRO A 29 0.63 -3.69 -8.23
N MET A 30 0.06 -3.84 -7.04
CA MET A 30 -1.16 -4.60 -6.81
C MET A 30 -2.39 -3.75 -7.08
N THR A 31 -3.38 -4.34 -7.72
CA THR A 31 -4.72 -3.78 -7.81
C THR A 31 -5.40 -3.76 -6.44
N TYR A 32 -6.43 -2.93 -6.27
CA TYR A 32 -7.26 -2.95 -5.06
C TYR A 32 -7.96 -4.30 -4.83
N GLY A 33 -8.26 -5.04 -5.89
CA GLY A 33 -8.80 -6.39 -5.77
C GLY A 33 -7.80 -7.35 -5.14
N GLU A 34 -6.57 -7.35 -5.65
CA GLU A 34 -5.48 -8.18 -5.11
C GLU A 34 -5.12 -7.78 -3.69
N LEU A 35 -5.06 -6.48 -3.39
CA LEU A 35 -4.80 -6.01 -2.03
C LEU A 35 -5.92 -6.43 -1.07
N ALA A 36 -7.18 -6.29 -1.48
CA ALA A 36 -8.32 -6.72 -0.67
C ALA A 36 -8.28 -8.23 -0.38
N ALA A 37 -7.92 -9.04 -1.38
CA ALA A 37 -7.75 -10.47 -1.21
C ALA A 37 -6.58 -10.79 -0.27
N ALA A 38 -5.44 -10.11 -0.41
CA ALA A 38 -4.24 -10.36 0.38
C ALA A 38 -4.37 -9.98 1.87
N ILE A 39 -5.22 -9.01 2.21
CA ILE A 39 -5.50 -8.65 3.61
C ILE A 39 -6.71 -9.38 4.20
N SER A 40 -7.44 -10.12 3.37
CA SER A 40 -8.52 -11.01 3.81
C SER A 40 -7.93 -12.26 4.47
N ASP A 41 -8.71 -12.89 5.34
CA ASP A 41 -8.37 -14.15 5.99
C ASP A 41 -9.53 -15.17 5.83
N ASP A 42 -9.35 -16.38 6.36
CA ASP A 42 -10.34 -17.46 6.27
C ASP A 42 -11.69 -17.11 6.91
N GLU A 43 -11.72 -16.12 7.81
CA GLU A 43 -12.93 -15.70 8.51
C GLU A 43 -13.63 -14.51 7.83
N ARG A 44 -12.90 -13.71 7.04
CA ARG A 44 -13.44 -12.47 6.49
C ARG A 44 -12.79 -12.04 5.17
N THR A 45 -13.64 -11.89 4.17
CA THR A 45 -13.31 -11.30 2.86
C THR A 45 -13.70 -9.83 2.79
N TYR A 46 -12.83 -9.00 2.22
CA TYR A 46 -13.07 -7.57 2.03
C TYR A 46 -13.27 -7.18 0.56
N PRO A 47 -14.15 -6.22 0.28
CA PRO A 47 -14.39 -5.75 -1.08
C PRO A 47 -13.32 -4.75 -1.53
N ALA A 48 -12.92 -4.84 -2.80
CA ALA A 48 -12.00 -3.89 -3.44
C ALA A 48 -12.46 -2.43 -3.33
N THR A 49 -13.77 -2.19 -3.41
CA THR A 49 -14.38 -0.85 -3.31
C THR A 49 -14.13 -0.17 -1.95
N GLY A 50 -13.79 -0.94 -0.91
CA GLY A 50 -13.42 -0.41 0.40
C GLY A 50 -11.94 -0.04 0.54
N MET A 51 -11.07 -0.47 -0.39
CA MET A 51 -9.62 -0.29 -0.25
C MET A 51 -9.20 1.18 -0.30
N GLY A 52 -9.92 2.02 -1.05
CA GLY A 52 -9.65 3.46 -1.07
C GLY A 52 -9.66 4.09 0.33
N ALA A 53 -10.62 3.69 1.19
CA ALA A 53 -10.70 4.19 2.56
C ALA A 53 -9.56 3.66 3.45
N VAL A 54 -9.13 2.41 3.23
CA VAL A 54 -7.99 1.79 3.94
C VAL A 54 -6.68 2.49 3.57
N LEU A 55 -6.44 2.67 2.27
CA LEU A 55 -5.26 3.33 1.72
C LEU A 55 -5.21 4.81 2.09
N LYS A 56 -6.38 5.49 2.10
CA LYS A 56 -6.48 6.87 2.58
C LYS A 56 -6.07 6.98 4.05
N HIS A 57 -6.60 6.11 4.90
CA HIS A 57 -6.23 6.07 6.31
C HIS A 57 -4.73 5.79 6.49
N MET A 58 -4.15 4.91 5.68
CA MET A 58 -2.70 4.65 5.68
C MET A 58 -1.89 5.91 5.31
N GLY A 59 -2.27 6.63 4.25
CA GLY A 59 -1.59 7.85 3.81
C GLY A 59 -1.70 9.02 4.81
N GLU A 60 -2.83 9.12 5.51
CA GLU A 60 -3.07 10.11 6.57
C GLU A 60 -2.29 9.80 7.85
N ARG A 61 -2.10 8.52 8.16
CA ARG A 61 -1.45 8.08 9.39
C ARG A 61 0.05 7.88 9.32
N GLY A 62 0.62 7.73 8.12
CA GLY A 62 2.02 7.32 7.87
C GLY A 62 2.94 7.53 9.06
N GLN A 63 2.98 6.54 9.97
CA GLN A 63 3.74 6.61 11.21
C GLN A 63 5.24 6.50 10.91
N TYR A 64 5.57 5.96 9.74
CA TYR A 64 6.90 5.88 9.17
C TYR A 64 6.92 6.65 7.84
N SER A 65 8.04 7.28 7.51
CA SER A 65 8.21 8.06 6.27
C SER A 65 7.99 7.26 4.98
N TRP A 66 7.78 5.94 5.08
CA TRP A 66 7.76 4.98 3.98
C TRP A 66 6.33 4.55 3.61
N SER A 67 5.36 4.62 4.54
CA SER A 67 3.99 4.15 4.29
C SER A 67 3.30 4.93 3.16
N ARG A 68 3.68 6.21 2.95
CA ARG A 68 3.21 7.00 1.80
C ARG A 68 3.80 6.51 0.48
N SER A 69 5.09 6.20 0.44
CA SER A 69 5.73 5.63 -0.75
C SER A 69 5.16 4.26 -1.10
N LEU A 70 4.74 3.47 -0.11
CA LEU A 70 4.06 2.19 -0.35
C LEU A 70 2.73 2.33 -1.11
N LEU A 71 2.06 3.48 -1.06
CA LEU A 71 0.84 3.72 -1.82
C LEU A 71 1.07 3.67 -3.35
N ALA A 72 2.31 3.83 -3.82
CA ALA A 72 2.65 3.65 -5.22
C ALA A 72 2.51 2.19 -5.70
N TRP A 73 2.50 1.21 -4.78
CA TRP A 73 2.28 -0.21 -5.08
C TRP A 73 0.82 -0.65 -5.00
N ALA A 74 -0.12 0.27 -4.75
CA ALA A 74 -1.55 -0.02 -4.72
C ALA A 74 -2.29 0.82 -5.76
N VAL A 75 -2.81 0.17 -6.80
CA VAL A 75 -3.48 0.82 -7.94
C VAL A 75 -4.95 0.45 -8.06
N ASN A 76 -5.75 1.38 -8.57
CA ASN A 76 -7.13 1.14 -8.93
C ASN A 76 -7.23 0.37 -10.27
N GLU A 77 -8.44 0.11 -10.74
CA GLU A 77 -8.71 -0.61 -12.00
C GLU A 77 -8.15 0.07 -13.26
N THR A 78 -7.82 1.36 -13.19
CA THR A 78 -7.21 2.13 -14.28
C THR A 78 -5.69 2.17 -14.21
N GLY A 79 -5.08 1.45 -13.26
CA GLY A 79 -3.63 1.45 -13.03
C GLY A 79 -3.11 2.69 -12.31
N LYS A 80 -3.99 3.61 -11.87
CA LYS A 80 -3.60 4.79 -11.12
C LYS A 80 -3.48 4.45 -9.63
N PRO A 81 -2.50 5.02 -8.91
CA PRO A 81 -2.38 4.81 -7.48
C PRO A 81 -3.57 5.40 -6.71
N SER A 82 -3.59 5.15 -5.41
CA SER A 82 -4.60 5.71 -4.51
C SER A 82 -4.79 7.21 -4.63
N GLU A 83 -6.02 7.70 -4.48
CA GLU A 83 -6.28 9.15 -4.41
C GLU A 83 -5.58 9.83 -3.23
N ALA A 84 -5.18 9.05 -2.22
CA ALA A 84 -4.36 9.51 -1.11
C ALA A 84 -2.85 9.40 -1.36
N TYR A 85 -2.45 8.86 -2.51
CA TYR A 85 -1.07 8.88 -2.95
C TYR A 85 -0.68 10.34 -3.21
N VAL A 86 0.29 10.80 -2.44
CA VAL A 86 1.00 12.05 -2.67
C VAL A 86 2.42 11.62 -2.94
N GLY A 87 2.91 11.89 -4.16
CA GLY A 87 4.27 11.56 -4.56
C GLY A 87 5.31 12.15 -3.62
N SER A 88 6.55 11.70 -3.74
CA SER A 88 7.63 12.21 -2.89
C SER A 88 7.77 13.74 -3.02
N PRO A 89 8.08 14.46 -1.93
CA PRO A 89 8.42 15.88 -1.99
C PRO A 89 9.66 16.17 -2.86
N ALA A 90 10.41 15.15 -3.27
CA ALA A 90 11.52 15.25 -4.23
C ALA A 90 11.07 15.40 -5.70
N GLY A 91 9.77 15.48 -5.98
CA GLY A 91 9.25 15.86 -7.30
C GLY A 91 8.88 14.71 -8.23
N ALA A 92 8.65 13.50 -7.70
CA ALA A 92 8.12 12.40 -8.49
C ALA A 92 6.58 12.44 -8.48
N ASP A 93 5.99 13.15 -9.44
CA ASP A 93 4.57 13.03 -9.79
C ASP A 93 4.28 11.76 -10.64
N ASP A 94 5.32 10.95 -10.87
CA ASP A 94 5.27 9.68 -11.57
C ASP A 94 5.34 8.50 -10.56
N PRO A 95 4.25 7.72 -10.40
CA PRO A 95 4.23 6.56 -9.52
C PRO A 95 5.24 5.47 -9.90
N GLU A 96 5.59 5.35 -11.18
CA GLU A 96 6.60 4.38 -11.64
C GLU A 96 7.99 4.79 -11.16
N ALA A 97 8.37 6.05 -11.41
CA ALA A 97 9.63 6.60 -10.92
C ALA A 97 9.74 6.58 -9.39
N GLU A 98 8.64 6.83 -8.65
CA GLU A 98 8.62 6.69 -7.19
C GLU A 98 8.89 5.25 -6.76
N ARG A 99 8.28 4.26 -7.43
CA ARG A 99 8.54 2.84 -7.13
C ARG A 99 10.00 2.49 -7.36
N GLU A 100 10.59 2.90 -8.49
CA GLU A 100 12.01 2.69 -8.78
C GLU A 100 12.92 3.35 -7.74
N LEU A 101 12.58 4.56 -7.29
CA LEU A 101 13.36 5.30 -6.30
C LEU A 101 13.35 4.63 -4.92
N TRP A 102 12.19 4.13 -4.49
CA TRP A 102 12.02 3.59 -3.13
C TRP A 102 12.19 2.09 -3.04
N HIS A 103 12.04 1.33 -4.14
CA HIS A 103 12.19 -0.13 -4.15
C HIS A 103 13.50 -0.59 -3.50
N PRO A 104 14.69 -0.09 -3.91
CA PRO A 104 15.95 -0.56 -3.33
C PRO A 104 16.07 -0.22 -1.84
N ARG A 105 15.50 0.93 -1.43
CA ARG A 105 15.51 1.36 -0.03
C ARG A 105 14.64 0.44 0.80
N ILE A 106 13.42 0.14 0.34
CA ILE A 106 12.44 -0.74 1.00
C ILE A 106 13.01 -2.14 1.15
N ALA A 107 13.53 -2.70 0.05
CA ALA A 107 14.15 -4.02 0.07
C ALA A 107 15.30 -4.11 1.09
N ARG A 108 16.15 -3.07 1.16
CA ARG A 108 17.27 -3.03 2.11
C ARG A 108 16.81 -2.84 3.56
N HIS A 109 15.81 -2.01 3.82
CA HIS A 109 15.33 -1.75 5.18
C HIS A 109 14.84 -3.04 5.83
N PHE A 110 14.02 -3.82 5.13
CA PHE A 110 13.46 -5.07 5.66
C PHE A 110 14.42 -6.26 5.60
N ALA A 111 15.50 -6.18 4.82
CA ALA A 111 16.57 -7.18 4.89
C ALA A 111 17.35 -7.10 6.22
N LEU A 112 17.36 -5.95 6.89
CA LEU A 112 18.05 -5.74 8.17
C LEU A 112 17.22 -6.16 9.39
N ASP A 113 15.91 -6.41 9.22
CA ASP A 113 15.02 -6.89 10.29
C ASP A 113 15.04 -8.43 10.42
N GLU A 114 15.73 -9.14 9.52
CA GLU A 114 15.86 -10.62 9.49
C GLU A 114 17.18 -11.14 10.11
N GLU A 115 18.07 -10.26 10.62
CA GLU A 115 19.30 -10.59 11.37
C GLU A 115 19.15 -10.40 12.89
#